data_AF-A0A1J5TSR3-F1
#
_entry.id   AF-A0A1J5TSR3-F1
#
_cell.length_a   1.000
_cell.length_b   1.000
_cell.length_c   1.000
_cell.angle_alpha   90.00
_cell.angle_beta   90.00
_cell.angle_gamma   90.00
#
_symmetry.space_group_name_H-M   'P 1'
#
loop_
_entity.id
_entity.type
_entity.pdbx_description
1 polymer ?
#
loop_
_entity_poly.entity_id
_entity_poly.type
_entity_poly.pdbx_seq_one_letter_code
_entity_poly.pdbx_strand_id
1 'polypeptide(L)'
;MPGTSGFVGEFMIILGAVQANIWYAVLAATTLIVGAAYTLWMVKRVFWGKITNPAVQTLNDINGREFSILAILALAVLIMGLYPQPVIEVMHVSIDHLLHQALASKL
;
A
#
# COMPACT_ATOMS: atom_id res chain seq x y z
N MET A 1 -1.71 1.19 -6.55
CA MET A 1 -2.13 0.74 -7.91
C MET A 1 -3.29 -0.22 -7.73
N PRO A 2 -4.38 -0.12 -8.51
CA PRO A 2 -5.48 -1.08 -8.42
C PRO A 2 -4.95 -2.51 -8.55
N GLY A 3 -5.38 -3.39 -7.64
CA GLY A 3 -4.93 -4.79 -7.60
C GLY A 3 -3.73 -5.09 -6.71
N THR A 4 -3.09 -4.09 -6.08
CA THR A 4 -2.08 -4.32 -5.04
C THR A 4 -2.68 -4.16 -3.65
N SER A 5 -2.16 -4.90 -2.66
CA SER A 5 -2.61 -4.85 -1.26
C SER A 5 -2.67 -3.43 -0.69
N GLY A 6 -1.69 -2.58 -1.02
CA GLY A 6 -1.65 -1.18 -0.58
C GLY A 6 -2.86 -0.36 -1.05
N PHE A 7 -3.34 -0.58 -2.28
CA PHE A 7 -4.50 0.16 -2.80
C PHE A 7 -5.79 -0.22 -2.10
N VAL A 8 -5.99 -1.51 -1.79
CA VAL A 8 -7.18 -1.97 -1.07
C VAL A 8 -7.25 -1.30 0.30
N GLY A 9 -6.14 -1.28 1.04
CA GLY A 9 -6.08 -0.63 2.35
C GLY A 9 -6.34 0.87 2.29
N GLU A 10 -5.66 1.60 1.39
CA GLU A 10 -5.87 3.04 1.21
C GLU A 10 -7.31 3.38 0.79
N PHE A 11 -7.93 2.55 -0.05
CA PHE A 11 -9.32 2.74 -0.46
C PHE A 11 -10.31 2.54 0.70
N MET A 12 -10.10 1.51 1.54
CA MET A 12 -10.90 1.31 2.76
C MET A 12 -10.77 2.50 3.72
N ILE A 13 -9.57 3.07 3.86
CA ILE A 13 -9.34 4.27 4.67
C ILE A 13 -10.15 5.46 4.12
N ILE A 14 -10.13 5.69 2.82
CA ILE A 14 -10.90 6.79 2.20
C ILE A 14 -12.39 6.58 2.41
N LEU A 15 -12.91 5.36 2.24
CA LEU A 15 -14.33 5.06 2.50
C LEU A 15 -14.72 5.36 3.95
N GLY A 16 -13.89 4.96 4.92
CA GLY A 16 -14.12 5.29 6.33
C GLY A 16 -14.06 6.79 6.60
N ALA A 17 -13.12 7.50 5.96
CA ALA A 17 -13.00 8.95 6.09
C ALA A 17 -14.21 9.69 5.51
N VAL A 18 -14.80 9.22 4.40
CA VAL A 18 -16.02 9.80 3.82
C VAL A 18 -17.19 9.70 4.81
N GLN A 19 -17.31 8.58 5.51
CA GLN A 19 -18.36 8.39 6.53
C GLN A 19 -18.17 9.32 7.73
N ALA A 20 -16.92 9.61 8.11
CA ALA A 20 -16.60 10.50 9.24
C ALA A 20 -16.73 11.99 8.88
N ASN A 21 -16.07 12.44 7.80
CA ASN A 21 -16.17 13.80 7.28
C ASN A 21 -15.57 13.91 5.86
N ILE A 22 -16.29 14.58 4.96
CA ILE A 22 -15.84 14.78 3.58
C ILE A 22 -14.49 15.51 3.47
N TRP A 23 -14.16 16.43 4.37
CA TRP A 23 -12.89 17.16 4.33
C TRP A 23 -11.69 16.25 4.61
N TYR A 24 -11.85 15.29 5.53
CA TYR A 24 -10.81 14.29 5.78
C TYR A 24 -10.65 13.34 4.60
N ALA A 25 -11.76 12.97 3.95
CA ALA A 25 -11.70 12.15 2.74
C ALA A 25 -10.96 12.86 1.58
N VAL A 26 -11.20 14.16 1.38
CA VAL A 26 -10.50 14.97 0.36
C VAL A 26 -8.99 15.02 0.65
N LEU A 27 -8.61 15.20 1.92
CA LEU A 27 -7.20 15.19 2.32
C LEU A 27 -6.57 13.82 2.05
N ALA A 28 -7.22 12.73 2.48
CA ALA A 28 -6.74 11.36 2.26
C ALA A 28 -6.59 11.02 0.76
N ALA A 29 -7.57 11.40 -0.06
CA ALA A 29 -7.52 11.21 -1.52
C ALA A 29 -6.37 12.00 -2.16
N THR A 30 -6.13 13.23 -1.70
CA THR A 30 -5.01 14.06 -2.17
C THR A 30 -3.66 13.40 -1.85
N THR A 31 -3.50 12.87 -0.64
CA THR A 31 -2.30 12.13 -0.23
C THR A 31 -2.05 10.91 -1.14
N LEU A 32 -3.11 10.16 -1.47
CA LEU A 32 -3.01 9.03 -2.40
C LEU A 32 -2.51 9.46 -3.78
N ILE A 33 -3.04 10.56 -4.34
CA ILE A 33 -2.64 11.09 -5.65
C ILE A 33 -1.17 11.52 -5.62
N VAL A 34 -0.77 12.28 -4.60
CA VAL A 34 0.62 12.76 -4.45
C VAL A 34 1.58 11.58 -4.29
N GLY A 35 1.21 10.58 -3.50
CA GLY A 35 1.99 9.35 -3.33
C GLY A 35 2.22 8.64 -4.67
N ALA A 36 1.15 8.42 -5.44
CA ALA A 36 1.26 7.80 -6.77
C ALA A 36 2.13 8.62 -7.74
N ALA A 37 1.96 9.94 -7.75
CA ALA A 37 2.75 10.84 -8.58
C ALA A 37 4.25 10.81 -8.22
N TYR A 38 4.56 10.81 -6.91
CA TYR A 38 5.94 10.70 -6.43
C TYR A 38 6.57 9.36 -6.79
N THR A 39 5.86 8.24 -6.62
CA THR A 39 6.37 6.92 -6.99
C THR A 39 6.65 6.84 -8.49
N LEU A 40 5.74 7.32 -9.35
CA LEU A 40 5.96 7.36 -10.79
C LEU A 40 7.16 8.23 -11.18
N TRP A 41 7.28 9.40 -10.56
CA TRP A 41 8.42 10.29 -10.77
C TRP A 41 9.74 9.65 -10.35
N MET A 42 9.77 8.96 -9.21
CA MET A 42 10.92 8.23 -8.71
C MET A 42 11.31 7.09 -9.65
N VAL A 43 10.36 6.23 -10.05
CA VAL A 43 10.62 5.11 -10.96
C VAL A 43 11.16 5.63 -12.30
N LYS A 44 10.58 6.71 -12.84
CA LYS A 44 11.10 7.39 -14.04
C LYS A 44 12.59 7.73 -13.90
N ARG A 45 12.97 8.34 -12.77
CA ARG A 45 14.33 8.82 -12.54
C ARG A 45 15.32 7.69 -12.24
N VAL A 46 14.89 6.65 -11.56
CA VAL A 46 15.76 5.52 -11.15
C VAL A 46 16.03 4.57 -12.31
N PHE A 47 14.98 4.17 -13.05
CA PHE A 47 15.12 3.17 -14.11
C PHE A 47 15.45 3.76 -15.49
N TRP A 48 14.92 4.94 -15.81
CA TRP A 48 15.10 5.58 -17.11
C TRP A 48 15.96 6.86 -17.07
N GLY A 49 16.48 7.21 -15.90
CA GLY A 49 17.40 8.34 -15.75
C GLY A 49 18.82 8.00 -16.20
N LYS A 50 19.65 9.04 -16.38
CA LYS A 50 21.08 8.86 -16.62
C LYS A 50 21.75 8.33 -15.35
N ILE A 51 22.69 7.41 -15.52
CA ILE A 51 23.46 6.85 -14.40
C ILE A 51 24.41 7.93 -13.87
N THR A 52 24.11 8.47 -12.68
CA THR A 52 24.91 9.52 -12.06
C THR A 52 26.06 8.97 -11.21
N ASN A 53 25.95 7.72 -10.73
CA ASN A 53 26.94 7.10 -9.85
C ASN A 53 27.69 5.98 -10.60
N PRO A 54 29.02 6.07 -10.76
CA PRO A 54 29.81 5.05 -11.47
C PRO A 54 29.77 3.67 -10.79
N ALA A 55 29.55 3.58 -9.47
CA ALA A 55 29.41 2.30 -8.77
C ALA A 55 28.15 1.52 -9.17
N VAL A 56 27.13 2.19 -9.72
CA VAL A 56 25.91 1.54 -10.22
C VAL A 56 26.17 0.83 -11.54
N GLN A 57 27.15 1.28 -12.32
CA GLN A 57 27.50 0.67 -13.61
C GLN A 57 28.16 -0.71 -13.46
N THR A 58 28.76 -0.97 -12.30
CA THR A 58 29.46 -2.24 -12.01
C THR A 58 28.59 -3.22 -11.21
N LEU A 59 27.31 -2.91 -11.01
CA LEU A 59 26.39 -3.82 -10.33
C LEU A 59 26.04 -4.97 -11.27
N ASN A 60 26.12 -6.18 -10.73
CA ASN A 60 25.63 -7.37 -11.41
C ASN A 60 24.11 -7.46 -11.27
N ASP A 61 23.47 -8.09 -12.26
CA ASP A 61 22.04 -8.40 -12.21
C ASP A 61 21.70 -9.35 -11.05
N ILE A 62 20.42 -9.32 -10.67
CA ILE A 62 19.90 -10.12 -9.57
C ILE A 62 20.11 -11.62 -9.81
N ASN A 63 20.47 -12.33 -8.75
CA ASN A 63 20.62 -13.78 -8.80
C ASN A 63 19.23 -14.47 -8.72
N GLY A 64 19.10 -15.69 -9.23
CA GLY A 64 17.83 -16.44 -9.23
C GLY A 64 17.22 -16.62 -7.83
N ARG A 65 18.05 -16.71 -6.79
CA ARG A 65 17.60 -16.70 -5.39
C ARG A 65 16.92 -15.37 -5.02
N GLU A 66 17.52 -14.24 -5.37
CA GLU A 66 16.98 -12.91 -5.07
C GLU A 66 15.67 -12.69 -5.83
N PHE A 67 15.63 -13.12 -7.10
CA PHE A 67 14.41 -13.11 -7.88
C PHE A 67 13.28 -13.92 -7.23
N SER A 68 13.58 -15.12 -6.72
CA SER A 68 12.56 -15.96 -6.06
C SER A 68 11.95 -15.29 -4.83
N ILE A 69 12.77 -14.60 -4.01
CA ILE A 69 12.30 -13.87 -2.83
C ILE A 69 11.41 -12.70 -3.24
N LEU A 70 11.83 -11.92 -4.23
CA LEU A 70 11.04 -10.79 -4.76
C LEU A 70 9.72 -11.29 -5.38
N ALA A 71 9.75 -12.40 -6.09
CA ALA A 71 8.56 -13.01 -6.70
C ALA A 71 7.54 -13.47 -5.65
N ILE A 72 7.99 -14.10 -4.56
CA ILE A 72 7.12 -14.51 -3.45
C ILE A 72 6.46 -13.29 -2.80
N LEU A 73 7.22 -12.22 -2.56
CA LEU A 73 6.68 -10.98 -2.00
C LEU A 73 5.67 -10.32 -2.95
N ALA A 74 5.99 -10.26 -4.25
CA ALA A 74 5.09 -9.71 -5.25
C ALA A 74 3.78 -10.51 -5.32
N LEU A 75 3.87 -11.85 -5.26
CA LEU A 75 2.72 -12.73 -5.26
C LEU A 75 1.86 -12.54 -4.01
N ALA A 76 2.46 -12.37 -2.83
CA ALA A 76 1.72 -12.06 -1.60
C ALA A 76 0.97 -10.72 -1.70
N VAL A 77 1.61 -9.68 -2.27
CA VAL A 77 0.98 -8.36 -2.50
C VAL A 77 -0.20 -8.46 -3.48
N LEU A 78 -0.07 -9.28 -4.52
CA LEU A 78 -1.13 -9.49 -5.50
C LEU A 78 -2.28 -10.32 -4.94
N ILE A 79 -2.00 -11.42 -4.23
CA ILE A 79 -3.04 -12.25 -3.59
C ILE A 79 -3.86 -11.40 -2.63
N MET A 80 -3.19 -10.65 -1.75
CA MET A 80 -3.88 -9.77 -0.79
C MET A 80 -4.62 -8.63 -1.49
N GLY A 81 -4.10 -8.12 -2.61
CA GLY A 81 -4.77 -7.09 -3.41
C GLY A 81 -6.02 -7.57 -4.17
N LEU A 82 -6.02 -8.82 -4.64
CA LEU A 82 -7.13 -9.42 -5.37
C LEU A 82 -8.18 -10.05 -4.45
N TYR A 83 -7.74 -10.67 -3.35
CA TYR A 83 -8.59 -11.33 -2.37
C TYR A 83 -8.23 -10.91 -0.93
N PRO A 84 -8.60 -9.70 -0.50
CA PRO A 84 -8.31 -9.19 0.84
C PRO A 84 -9.19 -9.81 1.95
N GLN A 85 -10.29 -10.47 1.57
CA GLN A 85 -11.33 -10.94 2.49
C GLN A 85 -10.82 -11.81 3.65
N PRO A 86 -9.90 -12.78 3.46
CA PRO A 86 -9.41 -13.62 4.56
C PRO A 86 -8.71 -12.81 5.65
N VAL A 87 -7.97 -11.76 5.27
CA VAL A 87 -7.26 -10.91 6.23
C VAL A 87 -8.26 -10.06 7.00
N ILE A 88 -9.28 -9.51 6.31
CA ILE A 88 -10.34 -8.70 6.92
C ILE A 88 -11.15 -9.54 7.90
N GLU A 89 -11.51 -10.77 7.54
CA GLU A 89 -12.33 -11.67 8.36
C GLU A 89 -11.64 -12.04 9.68
N VAL A 90 -10.32 -12.31 9.64
CA VAL A 90 -9.53 -12.56 10.85
C VAL A 90 -9.52 -11.35 11.78
N MET A 91 -9.52 -10.12 11.23
CA MET A 91 -9.51 -8.89 12.04
C MET A 91 -10.90 -8.47 12.53
N HIS A 92 -11.98 -8.94 11.89
CA HIS A 92 -13.34 -8.43 12.09
C HIS A 92 -13.79 -8.48 13.57
N VAL A 93 -13.65 -9.64 14.21
CA VAL A 93 -14.07 -9.86 15.61
C VAL A 93 -13.30 -8.94 16.58
N SER A 94 -12.00 -8.77 16.36
CA SER A 94 -11.16 -7.92 17.21
C SER A 94 -11.49 -6.44 17.04
N ILE A 95 -11.77 -6.00 15.80
CA ILE A 95 -12.15 -4.62 15.50
C ILE A 95 -13.51 -4.30 16.11
N ASP A 96 -14.51 -5.16 15.98
CA ASP A 96 -15.85 -4.95 16.54
C ASP A 96 -15.80 -4.82 18.07
N HIS A 97 -15.04 -5.69 18.72
CA HIS A 97 -14.84 -5.60 20.17
C HIS A 97 -14.17 -4.27 20.58
N LEU A 98 -13.16 -3.83 19.82
CA LEU A 98 -12.49 -2.55 20.05
C LEU A 98 -13.44 -1.36 19.86
N LEU A 99 -14.32 -1.40 18.85
CA LEU A 99 -15.33 -0.37 18.62
C LEU A 99 -16.34 -0.30 19.77
N HIS A 100 -16.82 -1.45 20.27
CA HIS A 100 -17.72 -1.50 21.41
C HIS A 100 -17.08 -0.92 22.68
N GLN A 101 -15.80 -1.25 22.93
CA GLN A 101 -15.06 -0.70 24.07
C GLN A 101 -14.84 0.81 23.93
N ALA A 102 -14.44 1.30 22.75
CA ALA A 102 -14.21 2.71 22.51
C ALA A 102 -15.49 3.54 22.71
N LEU A 103 -16.63 3.06 22.23
CA LEU A 103 -17.93 3.74 22.38
C LEU A 103 -18.48 3.69 23.82
N ALA A 104 -18.24 2.59 24.55
CA ALA A 104 -18.68 2.45 25.93
C ALA A 104 -17.79 3.23 26.93
N SER A 105 -16.49 3.34 26.63
CA SER A 105 -15.50 3.93 27.53
C SER A 105 -15.49 5.47 27.55
N LYS A 106 -16.28 6.16 26.72
CA LYS A 106 -16.31 7.64 26.60
C LYS A 106 -14.93 8.29 26.72
N LEU A 107 -14.13 8.09 25.67
CA LEU A 107 -13.38 9.20 25.09
C LEU A 107 -14.24 9.80 23.98
#